data_AF-A0AAV1RBP7-F1
#
_entry.id   AF-A0AAV1RBP7-F1
#
_cell.length_a   1.000
_cell.length_b   1.000
_cell.length_c   1.000
_cell.angle_alpha   90.00
_cell.angle_beta   90.00
_cell.angle_gamma   90.00
#
_symmetry.space_group_name_H-M   'P 1'
#
loop_
_entity.id
_entity.type
_entity.pdbx_description
1 polymer ?
#
loop_
_entity_poly.entity_id
_entity_poly.type
_entity_poly.pdbx_seq_one_letter_code
_entity_poly.pdbx_strand_id
1 'polypeptide(L)'
;MAQATIFFWGLFQQYAEADRKAVPRVSLFVDDMEGIAYASNNEIHVGDDYIKGIKGDIKWDFNGVLYHEMAHIWQWDGSAGTKAPGGLIEGIADFMRLKANYAPSNWVKPGQGDRWDQGYDVTARFLDYCNGLRKGFVAELNKKMRATYSDNFFVELLGKPVDELWRDYKAMFRN
;
A
#
# COMPACT_ATOMS: atom_id res chain seq x y z
N MET A 1 -10.64 13.53 -1.95
CA MET A 1 -10.68 12.38 -2.88
C MET A 1 -9.87 12.68 -4.15
N ALA A 2 -10.19 13.69 -4.96
CA ALA A 2 -9.45 14.01 -6.20
C ALA A 2 -7.94 14.24 -6.02
N GLN A 3 -7.53 14.99 -4.99
CA GLN A 3 -6.11 15.20 -4.69
C GLN A 3 -5.39 13.90 -4.33
N ALA A 4 -6.04 13.02 -3.56
CA ALA A 4 -5.51 11.69 -3.27
C ALA A 4 -5.35 10.90 -4.57
N THR A 5 -6.37 10.84 -5.44
CA THR A 5 -6.28 10.16 -6.74
C THR A 5 -5.09 10.63 -7.58
N ILE A 6 -4.85 11.94 -7.66
CA ILE A 6 -3.69 12.50 -8.38
C ILE A 6 -2.37 12.04 -7.72
N PHE A 7 -2.30 12.02 -6.39
CA PHE A 7 -1.15 11.48 -5.66
C PHE A 7 -0.91 10.00 -5.99
N PHE A 8 -1.95 9.17 -5.97
CA PHE A 8 -1.85 7.73 -6.30
C PHE A 8 -1.37 7.53 -7.74
N TRP A 9 -1.94 8.23 -8.71
CA TRP A 9 -1.50 8.13 -10.10
C TRP A 9 -0.05 8.58 -10.30
N GLY A 10 0.39 9.62 -9.59
CA GLY A 10 1.79 10.07 -9.64
C GLY A 10 2.74 9.03 -9.04
N LEU A 11 2.43 8.52 -7.86
CA LEU A 11 3.31 7.59 -7.15
C LEU A 11 3.33 6.18 -7.77
N PHE A 12 2.20 5.71 -8.33
CA PHE A 12 2.14 4.49 -9.16
C PHE A 12 2.53 4.70 -10.62
N GLN A 13 2.86 5.93 -11.04
CA GLN A 13 3.20 6.28 -12.43
C GLN A 13 2.10 5.91 -13.46
N GLN A 14 0.83 5.94 -13.05
CA GLN A 14 -0.34 5.67 -13.89
C GLN A 14 -0.78 6.95 -14.63
N TYR A 15 0.09 7.52 -15.47
CA TYR A 15 -0.16 8.80 -16.14
C TYR A 15 -1.13 8.69 -17.32
N ALA A 16 -1.11 7.56 -18.03
CA ALA A 16 -2.04 7.29 -19.13
C ALA A 16 -3.31 6.61 -18.63
N GLU A 17 -4.45 6.83 -19.31
CA GLU A 17 -5.71 6.16 -18.98
C GLU A 17 -5.63 4.64 -19.10
N ALA A 18 -4.92 4.15 -20.13
CA ALA A 18 -4.66 2.71 -20.29
C ALA A 18 -3.91 2.10 -19.09
N ASP A 19 -3.22 2.93 -18.30
CA ASP A 19 -2.51 2.48 -17.13
C ASP A 19 -3.37 2.41 -15.86
N ARG A 20 -4.60 2.93 -15.89
CA ARG A 20 -5.47 3.06 -14.71
C ARG A 20 -6.53 1.97 -14.68
N LYS A 21 -7.01 1.65 -13.48
CA LYS A 21 -8.28 0.96 -13.32
C LYS A 21 -9.42 1.86 -13.83
N ALA A 22 -10.41 1.28 -14.49
CA ALA A 22 -11.58 2.00 -14.99
C ALA A 22 -12.56 2.30 -13.84
N VAL A 23 -12.21 3.27 -13.00
CA VAL A 23 -13.00 3.70 -11.83
C VAL A 23 -13.50 5.12 -12.05
N PRO A 24 -14.76 5.32 -12.50
CA PRO A 24 -15.28 6.65 -12.84
C PRO A 24 -15.58 7.52 -11.61
N ARG A 25 -15.82 6.88 -10.46
CA ARG A 25 -16.12 7.54 -9.19
C ARG A 25 -15.58 6.70 -8.05
N VAL A 26 -15.01 7.35 -7.03
CA VAL A 26 -14.77 6.73 -5.73
C VAL A 26 -15.77 7.30 -4.74
N SER A 27 -16.52 6.45 -4.06
CA SER A 27 -17.48 6.83 -3.02
C SER A 27 -16.86 6.63 -1.64
N LEU A 28 -17.23 7.47 -0.67
CA LEU A 28 -16.83 7.33 0.71
C LEU A 28 -18.08 7.32 1.58
N PHE A 29 -18.20 6.32 2.43
CA PHE A 29 -19.28 6.14 3.39
C PHE A 29 -18.73 6.13 4.81
N VAL A 30 -19.54 6.65 5.74
CA VAL A 30 -19.32 6.48 7.16
C VAL A 30 -20.45 5.60 7.65
N ASP A 31 -20.09 4.43 8.15
CA ASP A 31 -21.04 3.39 8.51
C ASP A 31 -20.97 3.12 10.01
N ASP A 32 -22.11 2.74 10.57
CA ASP A 32 -22.19 2.06 11.86
C ASP A 32 -21.72 0.61 11.64
N MET A 33 -20.43 0.37 11.90
CA MET A 33 -19.76 -0.91 11.67
C MET A 33 -18.65 -1.15 12.68
N GLU A 34 -18.39 -2.43 12.96
CA GLU A 34 -17.17 -2.84 13.65
C GLU A 34 -15.96 -2.74 12.72
N GLY A 35 -14.85 -2.18 13.21
CA GLY A 35 -13.59 -2.06 12.47
C GLY A 35 -13.21 -0.60 12.15
N ILE A 36 -12.09 -0.44 11.44
CA ILE A 36 -11.55 0.88 11.09
C ILE A 36 -12.11 1.33 9.74
N ALA A 37 -11.82 0.58 8.68
CA ALA A 37 -12.29 0.84 7.33
C ALA A 37 -12.11 -0.39 6.45
N TYR A 38 -12.73 -0.36 5.27
CA TYR A 38 -12.42 -1.26 4.16
C TYR A 38 -12.75 -0.61 2.81
N ALA A 39 -12.09 -1.09 1.77
CA ALA A 39 -12.39 -0.77 0.38
C ALA A 39 -13.02 -1.97 -0.34
N SER A 40 -14.11 -1.73 -1.07
CA SER A 40 -14.74 -2.72 -1.93
C SER A 40 -15.22 -2.06 -3.22
N ASN A 41 -14.92 -2.69 -4.36
CA ASN A 41 -15.14 -2.11 -5.69
C ASN A 41 -14.49 -0.73 -5.83
N ASN A 42 -15.30 0.32 -5.77
CA ASN A 42 -14.93 1.73 -5.86
C ASN A 42 -15.46 2.52 -4.65
N GLU A 43 -15.74 1.84 -3.55
CA GLU A 43 -16.32 2.38 -2.34
C GLU A 43 -15.36 2.17 -1.18
N ILE A 44 -15.24 3.21 -0.35
CA ILE A 44 -14.49 3.19 0.89
C ILE A 44 -15.50 3.37 2.01
N HIS A 45 -15.46 2.47 2.97
CA HIS A 45 -16.33 2.46 4.13
C HIS A 45 -15.49 2.67 5.37
N VAL A 46 -15.85 3.61 6.22
CA VAL A 46 -15.13 3.94 7.46
C VAL A 46 -16.08 3.81 8.64
N GLY A 47 -15.67 3.13 9.70
CA GLY A 47 -16.46 2.96 10.92
C GLY A 47 -16.60 4.27 11.70
N ASP A 48 -17.82 4.61 12.08
CA ASP A 48 -18.13 5.79 12.89
C ASP A 48 -17.50 5.73 14.29
N ASP A 49 -17.45 4.54 14.90
CA ASP A 49 -16.81 4.28 16.18
C ASP A 49 -15.29 4.49 16.12
N TYR A 50 -14.64 4.15 15.01
CA TYR A 50 -13.23 4.48 14.80
C TYR A 50 -13.04 6.01 14.75
N ILE A 51 -13.85 6.73 13.98
CA ILE A 51 -13.77 8.20 13.87
C ILE A 51 -13.96 8.86 15.24
N LYS A 52 -14.96 8.41 16.01
CA LYS A 52 -15.23 8.84 17.38
C LYS A 52 -14.10 8.49 18.35
N GLY A 53 -13.40 7.40 18.09
CA GLY A 53 -12.27 6.89 18.86
C GLY A 53 -11.00 7.72 18.72
N ILE A 54 -10.80 8.43 17.59
CA ILE A 54 -9.55 9.16 17.30
C ILE A 54 -9.21 10.14 18.42
N LYS A 55 -7.99 10.03 18.94
CA LYS A 55 -7.40 10.96 19.90
C LYS A 55 -6.32 11.77 19.20
N GLY A 56 -6.52 13.08 19.10
CA GLY A 56 -5.57 13.98 18.45
C GLY A 56 -6.10 14.58 17.15
N ASP A 57 -5.26 14.70 16.14
CA ASP A 57 -5.63 15.28 14.85
C ASP A 57 -6.48 14.31 14.03
N ILE A 58 -7.80 14.49 14.12
CA ILE A 58 -8.80 13.72 13.37
C ILE A 58 -8.52 13.75 11.86
N LYS A 59 -8.12 14.90 11.31
CA LYS A 59 -7.87 15.01 9.87
C LYS A 59 -6.66 14.19 9.47
N TRP A 60 -5.60 14.23 10.26
CA TRP A 60 -4.39 13.47 9.96
C TRP A 60 -4.64 11.96 10.05
N ASP A 61 -5.29 11.49 11.11
CA ASP A 61 -5.53 10.06 11.33
C ASP A 61 -6.50 9.48 10.30
N PHE A 62 -7.64 10.16 10.10
CA PHE A 62 -8.63 9.80 9.10
C PHE A 62 -8.05 9.79 7.68
N ASN A 63 -7.23 10.78 7.32
CA ASN A 63 -6.59 10.79 6.01
C ASN A 63 -5.58 9.63 5.87
N GLY A 64 -4.90 9.22 6.93
CA GLY A 64 -4.03 8.05 6.89
C GLY A 64 -4.79 6.78 6.51
N VAL A 65 -5.92 6.53 7.15
CA VAL A 65 -6.81 5.39 6.81
C VAL A 65 -7.39 5.56 5.41
N LEU A 66 -7.88 6.74 5.06
CA LEU A 66 -8.41 6.99 3.73
C LEU A 66 -7.37 6.73 2.63
N TYR A 67 -6.11 7.09 2.83
CA TYR A 67 -5.04 6.81 1.86
C TYR A 67 -4.72 5.33 1.78
N HIS A 68 -4.75 4.60 2.90
CA HIS A 68 -4.64 3.15 2.88
C HIS A 68 -5.73 2.53 2.00
N GLU A 69 -7.01 2.84 2.27
CA GLU A 69 -8.13 2.29 1.49
C GLU A 69 -8.14 2.73 0.03
N MET A 70 -7.78 3.99 -0.22
CA MET A 70 -7.66 4.53 -1.58
C MET A 70 -6.58 3.80 -2.38
N ALA A 71 -5.53 3.26 -1.73
CA ALA A 71 -4.52 2.46 -2.40
C ALA A 71 -5.14 1.20 -3.01
N HIS A 72 -6.01 0.50 -2.29
CA HIS A 72 -6.71 -0.69 -2.80
C HIS A 72 -7.54 -0.41 -4.06
N ILE A 73 -8.12 0.80 -4.15
CA ILE A 73 -8.86 1.23 -5.33
C ILE A 73 -7.96 1.33 -6.57
N TRP A 74 -6.74 1.87 -6.43
CA TRP A 74 -5.86 2.19 -7.58
C TRP A 74 -4.76 1.17 -7.86
N GLN A 75 -4.39 0.36 -6.87
CA GLN A 75 -3.36 -0.66 -7.03
C GLN A 75 -3.90 -1.85 -7.82
N TRP A 76 -3.04 -2.52 -8.57
CA TRP A 76 -3.33 -3.81 -9.17
C TRP A 76 -2.93 -4.93 -8.20
N ASP A 77 -3.73 -5.99 -8.12
CA ASP A 77 -3.57 -7.08 -7.17
C ASP A 77 -3.56 -8.47 -7.83
N GLY A 78 -3.49 -8.54 -9.16
CA GLY A 78 -3.60 -9.77 -9.95
C GLY A 78 -5.05 -10.21 -10.20
N SER A 79 -5.22 -11.29 -10.96
CA SER A 79 -6.53 -11.87 -11.25
C SER A 79 -6.91 -12.94 -10.22
N ALA A 80 -8.17 -13.39 -10.23
CA ALA A 80 -8.60 -14.52 -9.42
C ALA A 80 -7.70 -15.74 -9.68
N GLY A 81 -7.18 -16.35 -8.60
CA GLY A 81 -6.24 -17.48 -8.66
C GLY A 81 -4.78 -17.11 -8.89
N THR A 82 -4.46 -15.86 -9.22
CA THR A 82 -3.09 -15.36 -9.42
C THR A 82 -2.83 -14.06 -8.66
N LYS A 83 -3.61 -13.81 -7.60
CA LYS A 83 -3.48 -12.61 -6.78
C LYS A 83 -2.13 -12.56 -6.06
N ALA A 84 -1.67 -11.33 -5.84
CA ALA A 84 -0.56 -11.09 -4.94
C ALA A 84 -0.86 -11.57 -3.51
N PRO A 85 0.16 -11.93 -2.71
CA PRO A 85 -0.02 -12.23 -1.30
C PRO A 85 -0.73 -11.09 -0.59
N GLY A 86 -1.67 -11.41 0.31
CA GLY A 86 -2.44 -10.41 1.04
C GLY A 86 -1.57 -9.39 1.76
N GLY A 87 -0.49 -9.83 2.41
CA GLY A 87 0.40 -8.88 3.07
C GLY A 87 1.22 -7.99 2.12
N LEU A 88 1.46 -8.40 0.87
CA LEU A 88 2.00 -7.48 -0.14
C LEU A 88 0.96 -6.42 -0.53
N ILE A 89 -0.30 -6.82 -0.70
CA ILE A 89 -1.43 -5.93 -1.02
C ILE A 89 -1.63 -4.89 0.08
N GLU A 90 -1.67 -5.31 1.35
CA GLU A 90 -1.75 -4.42 2.52
C GLU A 90 -0.49 -3.55 2.67
N GLY A 91 0.68 -4.13 2.42
CA GLY A 91 1.95 -3.43 2.52
C GLY A 91 2.12 -2.33 1.48
N ILE A 92 1.60 -2.51 0.27
CA ILE A 92 1.56 -1.45 -0.74
C ILE A 92 0.63 -0.33 -0.28
N ALA A 93 -0.54 -0.66 0.28
CA ALA A 93 -1.46 0.34 0.80
C ALA A 93 -0.80 1.22 1.89
N ASP A 94 -0.10 0.60 2.84
CA ASP A 94 0.63 1.33 3.87
C ASP A 94 1.92 2.00 3.34
N PHE A 95 2.54 1.50 2.28
CA PHE A 95 3.62 2.23 1.59
C PHE A 95 3.08 3.55 1.01
N MET A 96 1.89 3.57 0.42
CA MET A 96 1.29 4.80 -0.10
C MET A 96 0.95 5.77 1.03
N ARG A 97 0.40 5.26 2.14
CA ARG A 97 0.16 6.03 3.38
C ARG A 97 1.46 6.63 3.93
N LEU A 98 2.55 5.85 3.95
CA LEU A 98 3.87 6.31 4.35
C LEU A 98 4.37 7.46 3.46
N LYS A 99 4.25 7.31 2.14
CA LYS A 99 4.68 8.34 1.18
C LYS A 99 3.83 9.60 1.19
N ALA A 100 2.58 9.49 1.63
CA ALA A 100 1.71 10.62 1.89
C ALA A 100 1.96 11.31 3.25
N ASN A 101 2.98 10.86 4.00
CA ASN A 101 3.34 11.39 5.33
C ASN A 101 2.24 11.19 6.39
N TYR A 102 1.52 10.05 6.29
CA TYR A 102 0.47 9.66 7.24
C TYR A 102 0.82 8.39 8.05
N ALA A 103 2.11 8.03 8.15
CA ALA A 103 2.56 6.89 8.96
C ALA A 103 2.49 7.23 10.47
N PRO A 104 1.68 6.50 11.26
CA PRO A 104 1.61 6.63 12.72
C PRO A 104 2.96 6.42 13.42
N SER A 105 3.13 7.08 14.57
CA SER A 105 4.36 7.00 15.36
C SER A 105 4.59 5.62 16.00
N ASN A 106 3.53 4.85 16.19
CA ASN A 106 3.57 3.50 16.75
C ASN A 106 3.85 2.41 15.69
N TRP A 107 4.00 2.76 14.42
CA TRP A 107 4.44 1.81 13.39
C TRP A 107 5.80 1.23 13.71
N VAL A 108 6.01 0.00 13.25
CA VAL A 108 7.29 -0.68 13.38
C VAL A 108 8.41 0.16 12.75
N LYS A 109 9.60 0.01 13.35
CA LYS A 109 10.82 0.62 12.84
C LYS A 109 11.35 -0.16 11.63
N PRO A 110 12.11 0.48 10.73
CA PRO A 110 12.82 -0.24 9.69
C PRO A 110 13.62 -1.42 10.26
N GLY A 111 13.54 -2.58 9.61
CA GLY A 111 14.19 -3.81 10.02
C GLY A 111 13.39 -4.67 11.00
N GLN A 112 12.22 -4.24 11.46
CA GLN A 112 11.34 -5.06 12.31
C GLN A 112 10.37 -5.93 11.48
N GLY A 113 9.66 -6.85 12.14
CA GLY A 113 8.82 -7.86 11.49
C GLY A 113 9.57 -9.13 11.08
N ASP A 114 8.83 -10.14 10.66
CA ASP A 114 9.32 -11.52 10.52
C ASP A 114 9.46 -11.94 9.05
N ARG A 115 8.58 -11.44 8.16
CA ARG A 115 8.58 -11.76 6.73
C ARG A 115 8.25 -10.54 5.87
N TRP A 116 8.68 -10.59 4.61
CA TRP A 116 8.55 -9.47 3.67
C TRP A 116 7.11 -9.16 3.29
N ASP A 117 6.22 -10.15 3.27
CA ASP A 117 4.77 -10.04 2.99
C ASP A 117 3.93 -10.16 4.28
N GLN A 118 4.45 -9.66 5.41
CA GLN A 118 3.72 -9.68 6.67
C GLN A 118 2.44 -8.82 6.63
N GLY A 119 2.41 -7.81 5.76
CA GLY A 119 1.33 -6.83 5.71
C GLY A 119 1.73 -5.49 6.30
N TYR A 120 0.86 -4.53 6.05
CA TYR A 120 0.84 -3.24 6.73
C TYR A 120 2.21 -2.55 6.79
N ASP A 121 2.52 -1.93 7.93
CA ASP A 121 3.73 -1.17 8.18
C ASP A 121 5.02 -1.97 8.00
N VAL A 122 5.06 -3.26 8.37
CA VAL A 122 6.24 -4.13 8.16
C VAL A 122 6.59 -4.21 6.69
N THR A 123 5.63 -4.59 5.85
CA THR A 123 5.86 -4.70 4.40
C THR A 123 6.06 -3.32 3.77
N ALA A 124 5.35 -2.28 4.23
CA ALA A 124 5.54 -0.92 3.74
C ALA A 124 6.97 -0.41 3.94
N ARG A 125 7.58 -0.69 5.10
CA ARG A 125 8.98 -0.31 5.38
C ARG A 125 9.98 -1.07 4.49
N PHE A 126 9.70 -2.33 4.17
CA PHE A 126 10.51 -3.10 3.22
C PHE A 126 10.39 -2.59 1.80
N LEU A 127 9.17 -2.30 1.34
CA LEU A 127 8.93 -1.70 0.04
C LEU A 127 9.58 -0.32 -0.09
N ASP A 128 9.64 0.45 1.02
CA ASP A 128 10.38 1.70 1.07
C ASP A 128 11.88 1.52 0.86
N TYR A 129 12.48 0.53 1.51
CA TYR A 129 13.86 0.12 1.25
C TYR A 129 14.07 -0.28 -0.22
N CYS A 130 13.23 -1.16 -0.78
CA CYS A 130 13.31 -1.57 -2.18
C CYS A 130 13.19 -0.38 -3.15
N ASN A 131 12.32 0.58 -2.84
CA ASN A 131 12.17 1.80 -3.63
C ASN A 131 13.35 2.78 -3.46
N GLY A 132 14.11 2.66 -2.38
CA GLY A 132 15.41 3.32 -2.20
C GLY A 132 16.51 2.70 -3.05
N LEU A 133 16.48 1.39 -3.28
CA LEU A 133 17.42 0.70 -4.19
C LEU A 133 17.15 1.05 -5.65
N ARG A 134 15.87 1.13 -6.03
CA ARG A 134 15.45 1.56 -7.38
C ARG A 134 14.24 2.48 -7.27
N LYS A 135 14.44 3.75 -7.62
CA LYS A 135 13.35 4.73 -7.67
C LYS A 135 12.23 4.25 -8.59
N GLY A 136 11.00 4.19 -8.08
CA GLY A 136 9.83 3.74 -8.81
C GLY A 136 9.61 2.23 -8.75
N PHE A 137 10.35 1.49 -7.93
CA PHE A 137 10.17 0.05 -7.74
C PHE A 137 8.70 -0.33 -7.49
N VAL A 138 8.03 0.33 -6.53
CA VAL A 138 6.63 0.00 -6.18
C VAL A 138 5.68 0.30 -7.33
N ALA A 139 5.93 1.36 -8.11
CA ALA A 139 5.14 1.70 -9.29
C ALA A 139 5.24 0.60 -10.37
N GLU A 140 6.45 0.15 -10.67
CA GLU A 140 6.70 -0.91 -11.65
C GLU A 140 6.19 -2.28 -11.17
N LEU A 141 6.32 -2.57 -9.86
CA LEU A 141 5.73 -3.77 -9.26
C LEU A 141 4.20 -3.75 -9.43
N ASN A 142 3.55 -2.64 -9.04
CA ASN A 142 2.12 -2.43 -9.22
C ASN A 142 1.69 -2.61 -10.70
N LYS A 143 2.47 -2.07 -11.64
CA LYS A 143 2.20 -2.24 -13.07
C LYS A 143 2.28 -3.70 -13.52
N LYS A 144 3.26 -4.46 -13.03
CA LYS A 144 3.39 -5.90 -13.33
C LYS A 144 2.24 -6.73 -12.73
N MET A 145 1.67 -6.28 -11.61
CA MET A 145 0.55 -6.94 -10.95
C MET A 145 -0.82 -6.75 -11.62
N ARG A 146 -0.90 -6.12 -12.80
CA ARG A 146 -2.18 -5.92 -13.53
C ARG A 146 -3.01 -7.18 -13.69
N ALA A 147 -2.38 -8.29 -14.06
CA ALA A 147 -3.08 -9.53 -14.40
C ALA A 147 -2.69 -10.72 -13.52
N THR A 148 -1.48 -10.71 -12.95
CA THR A 148 -0.94 -11.82 -12.16
C THR A 148 0.13 -11.32 -11.22
N TYR A 149 0.43 -12.10 -10.20
CA TYR A 149 1.60 -11.91 -9.36
C TYR A 149 2.63 -13.03 -9.54
N SER A 150 3.91 -12.70 -9.36
CA SER A 150 5.01 -13.65 -9.20
C SER A 150 6.14 -12.99 -8.39
N ASP A 151 6.72 -13.72 -7.45
CA ASP A 151 7.91 -13.26 -6.71
C ASP A 151 9.10 -12.97 -7.64
N ASN A 152 9.12 -13.55 -8.85
CA ASN A 152 10.12 -13.27 -9.88
C ASN A 152 10.15 -11.79 -10.31
N PHE A 153 9.07 -11.04 -10.09
CA PHE A 153 9.05 -9.60 -10.37
C PHE A 153 10.12 -8.85 -9.57
N PHE A 154 10.48 -9.31 -8.37
CA PHE A 154 11.60 -8.72 -7.61
C PHE A 154 12.94 -8.96 -8.31
N VAL A 155 13.15 -10.14 -8.90
CA VAL A 155 14.35 -10.44 -9.68
C VAL A 155 14.41 -9.56 -10.93
N GLU A 156 13.30 -9.45 -11.66
CA GLU A 156 13.22 -8.60 -12.86
C GLU A 156 13.46 -7.12 -12.55
N LEU A 157 13.03 -6.65 -11.37
CA LEU A 157 13.09 -5.25 -11.01
C LEU A 157 14.36 -4.83 -10.27
N LEU A 158 14.93 -5.72 -9.45
CA LEU A 158 16.06 -5.43 -8.56
C LEU A 158 17.24 -6.41 -8.71
N GLY A 159 17.12 -7.41 -9.58
CA GLY A 159 18.17 -8.39 -9.85
C GLY A 159 18.33 -9.46 -8.77
N LYS A 160 17.45 -9.52 -7.76
CA LYS A 160 17.54 -10.43 -6.62
C LYS A 160 16.19 -11.03 -6.24
N PRO A 161 16.16 -12.28 -5.74
CA PRO A 161 14.95 -12.86 -5.14
C PRO A 161 14.47 -12.04 -3.94
N VAL A 162 13.16 -12.01 -3.70
CA VAL A 162 12.55 -11.24 -2.60
C VAL A 162 13.08 -11.65 -1.22
N ASP A 163 13.34 -12.94 -1.00
CA ASP A 163 13.89 -13.43 0.27
C ASP A 163 15.34 -12.96 0.52
N GLU A 164 16.13 -12.78 -0.55
CA GLU A 164 17.45 -12.18 -0.42
C GLU A 164 17.36 -10.68 -0.11
N LEU A 165 16.50 -9.96 -0.81
CA LEU A 165 16.26 -8.53 -0.53
C LEU A 165 15.77 -8.31 0.90
N TRP A 166 14.89 -9.19 1.40
CA TRP A 166 14.41 -9.16 2.78
C TRP A 166 15.57 -9.38 3.77
N ARG A 167 16.43 -10.37 3.52
CA ARG A 167 17.60 -10.61 4.36
C ARG A 167 18.57 -9.42 4.35
N ASP A 168 18.81 -8.82 3.19
CA ASP A 168 19.66 -7.63 3.04
C ASP A 168 19.07 -6.43 3.81
N TYR A 169 17.77 -6.22 3.70
CA TYR A 169 17.02 -5.24 4.48
C TYR A 169 17.17 -5.47 5.98
N LYS A 170 16.96 -6.71 6.46
CA LYS A 170 17.12 -7.05 7.87
C LYS A 170 18.55 -6.84 8.34
N ALA A 171 19.56 -7.15 7.52
CA ALA A 171 20.96 -6.93 7.85
C ALA A 171 21.31 -5.43 7.94
N MET A 172 20.76 -4.58 7.06
CA MET A 172 20.98 -3.12 7.09
C MET A 172 20.54 -2.47 8.41
N PHE A 173 19.50 -3.02 9.05
CA PHE A 173 18.90 -2.46 10.27
C PHE A 173 19.14 -3.32 11.51
N ARG A 174 19.93 -4.38 11.40
CA ARG A 174 20.45 -5.11 12.56
C ARG A 174 21.54 -4.25 13.19
N ASN A 175 21.20 -3.64 14.33
CA ASN A 175 22.18 -3.18 15.30
C ASN A 175 22.61 -4.34 16.19
#